data_AF-A0A7S0NKM0-F1
#
_entry.id   AF-A0A7S0NKM0-F1
#
_cell.length_a   1.000
_cell.length_b   1.000
_cell.length_c   1.000
_cell.angle_alpha   90.00
_cell.angle_beta   90.00
_cell.angle_gamma   90.00
#
_symmetry.space_group_name_H-M   'P 1'
#
loop_
_entity.id
_entity.type
_entity.pdbx_description
1 polymer ?
#
loop_
_entity_poly.entity_id
_entity_poly.type
_entity_poly.pdbx_seq_one_letter_code
_entity_poly.pdbx_strand_id
1 'polypeptide(L)'
;KEVNEKRLAKGLLPRPVRTAVIGYPNVGKSALINRLTKSKTCASAPRPGVTRNLRWVRVGGDLDLLDSPGVLPGRLADQTAANRLAMANDIGEASYLASSVAARLIEEMKRHERWTSRRGGLKEIVEKRYKFGPDDDIDEMTGEDVVCYLAEKARDDDLERAGTRILNDFRKTALGSFALELPPSRGRGDSTTSYDKNDPRREVHFIADEDVRYQDPYRGIRK
;
A
#
# COMPACT_ATOMS: atom_id res chain seq x y z
N LYS A 1 -30.10 10.06 2.52
CA LYS A 1 -31.36 10.81 2.67
C LYS A 1 -32.49 9.89 3.12
N GLU A 2 -32.72 8.77 2.42
CA GLU A 2 -33.73 7.74 2.75
C GLU A 2 -33.78 7.28 4.23
N VAL A 3 -32.63 7.04 4.86
CA VAL A 3 -32.58 6.58 6.27
C VAL A 3 -33.12 7.65 7.24
N ASN A 4 -32.79 8.93 7.04
CA ASN A 4 -33.27 9.99 7.91
C ASN A 4 -34.75 10.33 7.63
N GLU A 5 -35.22 10.18 6.40
CA GLU A 5 -36.65 10.28 6.06
C GLU A 5 -37.47 9.21 6.80
N LYS A 6 -37.01 7.95 6.81
CA LYS A 6 -37.64 6.85 7.60
C LYS A 6 -37.63 7.11 9.11
N ARG A 7 -36.62 7.82 9.64
CA ARG A 7 -36.54 8.19 11.06
C ARG A 7 -37.55 9.28 11.42
N LEU A 8 -37.62 10.32 10.59
CA LEU A 8 -38.59 11.41 10.76
C LEU A 8 -40.03 10.89 10.70
N ALA A 9 -40.34 9.98 9.78
CA ALA A 9 -41.65 9.33 9.70
C ALA A 9 -42.02 8.54 10.97
N LYS A 10 -41.04 8.15 11.79
CA LYS A 10 -41.21 7.46 13.08
C LYS A 10 -41.11 8.40 14.29
N GLY A 11 -41.09 9.72 14.08
CA GLY A 11 -40.93 10.72 15.14
C GLY A 11 -39.53 10.77 15.77
N LEU A 12 -38.53 10.17 15.12
CA LEU A 12 -37.14 10.17 15.59
C LEU A 12 -36.36 11.35 15.01
N LEU A 13 -35.50 11.95 15.83
CA LEU A 13 -34.58 12.99 15.36
C LEU A 13 -33.62 12.45 14.27
N PRO A 14 -33.32 13.25 13.24
CA PRO A 14 -32.34 12.90 12.22
C PRO A 14 -30.96 12.78 12.87
N ARG A 15 -30.12 11.90 12.32
CA ARG A 15 -28.74 11.74 12.79
C ARG A 15 -27.77 11.64 11.62
N PRO A 16 -26.48 11.97 11.82
CA PRO A 16 -25.46 11.73 10.81
C PRO A 16 -25.32 10.24 10.50
N VAL A 17 -24.95 9.95 9.26
CA VAL A 17 -24.44 8.63 8.86
C VAL A 17 -23.10 8.43 9.57
N ARG A 18 -22.86 7.22 10.09
CA ARG A 18 -21.60 6.87 10.76
C ARG A 18 -20.88 5.81 9.95
N THR A 19 -19.65 6.09 9.57
CA THR A 19 -18.80 5.18 8.78
C THR A 19 -17.45 5.04 9.45
N ALA A 20 -16.88 3.83 9.44
CA ALA A 20 -15.53 3.60 9.95
C ALA A 20 -14.53 3.39 8.82
N VAL A 21 -13.33 3.96 8.97
CA VAL A 21 -12.21 3.72 8.05
C VAL A 21 -11.29 2.69 8.71
N ILE A 22 -11.19 1.50 8.10
CA ILE A 22 -10.41 0.36 8.62
C ILE A 22 -9.37 -0.03 7.57
N GLY A 23 -8.21 -0.50 8.01
CA GLY A 23 -7.16 -1.00 7.14
C GLY A 23 -5.82 -1.12 7.86
N TYR A 24 -4.81 -1.61 7.15
CA TYR A 24 -3.44 -1.74 7.66
C TYR A 24 -2.86 -0.38 8.13
N PRO A 25 -1.81 -0.38 8.97
CA PRO A 25 -1.06 0.84 9.25
C PRO A 25 -0.55 1.49 7.97
N ASN A 26 -0.32 2.81 7.99
CA ASN A 26 0.30 3.58 6.90
C ASN A 26 -0.38 3.61 5.52
N VAL A 27 -1.48 2.89 5.29
CA VAL A 27 -2.31 2.99 4.06
C VAL A 27 -3.00 4.35 3.83
N GLY A 28 -2.77 5.34 4.71
CA GLY A 28 -3.29 6.69 4.53
C GLY A 28 -4.69 6.96 5.09
N LYS A 29 -5.21 6.12 6.01
CA LYS A 29 -6.54 6.30 6.65
C LYS A 29 -6.78 7.71 7.19
N SER A 30 -5.89 8.18 8.08
CA SER A 30 -6.01 9.52 8.68
C SER A 30 -5.74 10.63 7.67
N ALA A 31 -4.91 10.39 6.65
CA ALA A 31 -4.68 11.33 5.55
C ALA A 31 -5.92 11.51 4.67
N LEU A 32 -6.65 10.42 4.40
CA LEU A 32 -7.93 10.45 3.69
C LEU A 32 -8.96 11.26 4.49
N ILE A 33 -9.08 11.01 5.78
CA ILE A 33 -10.01 11.75 6.65
C ILE A 33 -9.68 13.25 6.65
N ASN A 34 -8.40 13.61 6.83
CA ASN A 34 -7.96 15.01 6.77
C ASN A 34 -8.26 15.68 5.43
N ARG A 35 -8.16 14.93 4.32
CA ARG A 35 -8.49 15.44 2.99
C ARG A 35 -10.00 15.67 2.85
N LEU A 36 -10.83 14.76 3.37
CA LEU A 36 -12.29 14.90 3.37
C LEU A 36 -12.77 16.06 4.25
N THR A 37 -12.08 16.32 5.37
CA THR A 37 -12.42 17.40 6.31
C THR A 37 -11.77 18.73 5.95
N LYS A 38 -10.89 18.76 4.93
CA LYS A 38 -10.07 19.92 4.53
C LYS A 38 -9.29 20.53 5.71
N SER A 39 -8.97 19.73 6.72
CA SER A 39 -8.33 20.17 7.96
C SER A 39 -7.43 19.08 8.53
N LYS A 40 -6.42 19.47 9.32
CA LYS A 40 -5.48 18.53 9.97
C LYS A 40 -6.03 17.99 11.30
N THR A 41 -7.23 17.43 11.26
CA THR A 41 -7.96 16.98 12.45
C THR A 41 -7.39 15.68 13.05
N CYS A 42 -6.79 14.84 12.21
CA CYS A 42 -6.20 13.55 12.60
C CYS A 42 -4.67 13.61 12.48
N ALA A 43 -3.97 13.00 13.43
CA ALA A 43 -2.53 12.82 13.33
C ALA A 43 -2.22 11.88 12.16
N SER A 44 -1.30 12.27 11.28
CA SER A 44 -0.92 11.49 10.11
C SER A 44 0.57 11.61 9.86
N ALA A 45 1.28 10.49 9.93
CA ALA A 45 2.70 10.38 9.61
C ALA A 45 2.99 8.98 9.04
N PRO A 46 4.04 8.81 8.20
CA PRO A 46 4.36 7.55 7.52
C PRO A 46 5.12 6.59 8.46
N ARG A 47 4.56 6.34 9.65
CA ARG A 47 5.11 5.40 10.63
C ARG A 47 3.98 4.64 11.31
N PRO A 48 4.10 3.31 11.51
CA PRO A 48 3.08 2.55 12.22
C PRO A 48 2.83 3.11 13.63
N GLY A 49 1.60 3.01 14.13
CA GLY A 49 1.25 3.39 15.51
C GLY A 49 1.01 4.89 15.77
N VAL A 50 0.89 5.70 14.71
CA VAL A 50 0.54 7.14 14.83
C VAL A 50 -0.89 7.34 15.36
N THR A 51 -1.86 6.63 14.79
CA THR A 51 -3.24 6.63 15.26
C THR A 51 -3.40 5.60 16.37
N ARG A 52 -3.55 6.06 17.62
CA ARG A 52 -3.62 5.19 18.81
C ARG A 52 -5.03 5.01 19.36
N ASN A 53 -5.91 5.99 19.13
CA ASN A 53 -7.26 6.02 19.69
C ASN A 53 -8.28 6.13 18.57
N LEU A 54 -9.47 5.56 18.82
CA LEU A 54 -10.64 5.76 17.97
C LEU A 54 -11.13 7.21 18.09
N ARG A 55 -11.38 7.88 16.97
CA ARG A 55 -11.87 9.26 16.94
C ARG A 55 -12.97 9.45 15.89
N TRP A 56 -14.12 9.98 16.30
CA TRP A 56 -15.14 10.45 15.37
C TRP A 56 -14.80 11.84 14.84
N VAL A 57 -14.96 12.02 13.54
CA VAL A 57 -14.71 13.27 12.81
C VAL A 57 -15.91 13.58 11.92
N ARG A 58 -16.52 14.74 12.13
CA ARG A 58 -17.67 15.21 11.33
C ARG A 58 -17.18 15.74 9.98
N VAL A 59 -17.84 15.31 8.91
CA VAL A 59 -17.62 15.75 7.52
C VAL A 59 -18.94 16.26 6.97
N GLY A 60 -18.98 17.55 6.58
CA GLY A 60 -20.13 18.13 5.87
C GLY A 60 -21.47 18.09 6.62
N GLY A 61 -21.47 17.98 7.96
CA GLY A 61 -22.69 17.99 8.78
C GLY A 61 -23.47 16.67 8.84
N ASP A 62 -23.47 15.89 7.76
CA ASP A 62 -24.31 14.70 7.62
C ASP A 62 -23.56 13.36 7.76
N LEU A 63 -22.23 13.39 7.87
CA LEU A 63 -21.37 12.21 7.94
C LEU A 63 -20.39 12.30 9.12
N ASP A 64 -20.34 11.27 9.94
CA ASP A 64 -19.34 11.04 10.97
C ASP A 64 -18.41 9.92 10.51
N LEU A 65 -17.11 10.21 10.40
CA LEU A 65 -16.06 9.23 10.07
C LEU A 65 -15.30 8.82 11.33
N LEU A 66 -15.12 7.52 11.56
CA LEU A 66 -14.27 6.99 12.62
C LEU A 66 -12.86 6.78 12.07
N ASP A 67 -11.90 7.57 12.56
CA ASP A 67 -10.47 7.28 12.40
C ASP A 67 -10.08 6.17 13.37
N SER A 68 -9.47 5.11 12.85
CA SER A 68 -9.08 3.94 13.63
C SER A 68 -7.58 3.63 13.51
N PRO A 69 -6.97 3.06 14.57
CA PRO A 69 -5.63 2.50 14.46
C PRO A 69 -5.50 1.52 13.30
N GLY A 70 -4.31 1.45 12.70
CA GLY A 70 -4.04 0.40 11.72
C GLY A 70 -4.15 -0.98 12.34
N VAL A 71 -4.87 -1.89 11.69
CA VAL A 71 -5.06 -3.26 12.18
C VAL A 71 -4.10 -4.18 11.44
N LEU A 72 -3.30 -4.94 12.19
CA LEU A 72 -2.46 -6.02 11.68
C LEU A 72 -2.92 -7.33 12.31
N PRO A 73 -2.96 -8.44 11.55
CA PRO A 73 -3.19 -9.75 12.13
C PRO A 73 -2.07 -10.10 13.10
N GLY A 74 -2.40 -10.75 14.22
CA GLY A 74 -1.41 -11.11 15.25
C GLY A 74 -0.35 -12.12 14.77
N ARG A 75 -0.60 -12.81 13.66
CA ARG A 75 0.35 -13.70 12.99
C ARG A 75 0.20 -13.58 11.48
N LEU A 76 1.31 -13.28 10.80
CA LEU A 76 1.42 -13.36 9.35
C LEU A 76 2.02 -14.72 9.00
N ALA A 77 1.19 -15.66 8.56
CA ALA A 77 1.66 -17.01 8.20
C ALA A 77 2.33 -17.05 6.82
N ASP A 78 1.90 -16.18 5.91
CA ASP A 78 2.49 -16.05 4.58
C ASP A 78 3.67 -15.06 4.62
N GLN A 79 4.86 -15.61 4.42
CA GLN A 79 6.10 -14.83 4.40
C GLN A 79 6.19 -13.89 3.20
N THR A 80 5.56 -14.23 2.06
CA THR A 80 5.50 -13.36 0.88
C THR A 80 4.67 -12.13 1.19
N ALA A 81 3.47 -12.32 1.76
CA ALA A 81 2.62 -11.22 2.20
C ALA A 81 3.32 -10.36 3.26
N ALA A 82 3.99 -10.98 4.23
CA ALA A 82 4.75 -10.26 5.25
C ALA A 82 5.87 -9.40 4.65
N ASN A 83 6.62 -9.93 3.69
CA ASN A 83 7.67 -9.20 2.97
C ASN A 83 7.09 -8.00 2.22
N ARG A 84 5.97 -8.15 1.52
CA ARG A 84 5.33 -7.04 0.81
C ARG A 84 4.82 -5.95 1.74
N LEU A 85 4.26 -6.32 2.89
CA LEU A 85 3.89 -5.36 3.95
C LEU A 85 5.13 -4.61 4.48
N ALA A 86 6.28 -5.29 4.61
CA ALA A 86 7.54 -4.65 4.99
C ALA A 86 8.04 -3.67 3.90
N MET A 87 8.00 -4.08 2.62
CA MET A 87 8.37 -3.23 1.49
C MET A 87 7.52 -1.95 1.45
N ALA A 88 6.21 -2.09 1.59
CA ALA A 88 5.23 -1.00 1.59
C ALA A 88 5.23 -0.13 2.86
N ASN A 89 6.02 -0.50 3.88
CA ASN A 89 6.08 0.16 5.19
C ASN A 89 4.77 0.04 6.00
N ASP A 90 3.99 -1.03 5.83
CA ASP A 90 2.76 -1.27 6.59
C ASP A 90 3.02 -1.90 7.96
N ILE A 91 4.19 -2.50 8.16
CA ILE A 91 4.68 -3.04 9.44
C ILE A 91 5.91 -2.26 9.95
N GLY A 92 6.18 -2.35 11.25
CA GLY A 92 7.29 -1.63 11.88
C GLY A 92 8.67 -2.12 11.46
N GLU A 93 9.60 -1.20 11.21
CA GLU A 93 10.97 -1.50 10.75
C GLU A 93 11.75 -2.41 11.72
N ALA A 94 11.42 -2.42 13.01
CA ALA A 94 11.99 -3.35 13.99
C ALA A 94 11.57 -4.82 13.80
N SER A 95 10.65 -5.11 12.87
CA SER A 95 10.07 -6.45 12.68
C SER A 95 10.74 -7.23 11.55
N TYR A 96 11.74 -6.67 10.87
CA TYR A 96 12.41 -7.29 9.73
C TYR A 96 13.84 -6.76 9.57
N LEU A 97 14.67 -7.50 8.84
CA LEU A 97 15.99 -7.04 8.38
C LEU A 97 15.81 -6.27 7.07
N ALA A 98 16.27 -5.02 7.02
CA ALA A 98 16.08 -4.15 5.87
C ALA A 98 16.85 -4.69 4.65
N SER A 99 18.04 -5.25 4.87
CA SER A 99 18.84 -5.91 3.82
C SER A 99 18.07 -7.05 3.15
N SER A 100 17.52 -7.98 3.93
CA SER A 100 16.80 -9.16 3.42
C SER A 100 15.51 -8.77 2.68
N VAL A 101 14.73 -7.82 3.21
CA VAL A 101 13.51 -7.34 2.53
C VAL A 101 13.85 -6.58 1.25
N ALA A 102 14.92 -5.80 1.24
CA ALA A 102 15.40 -5.11 0.05
C ALA A 102 15.87 -6.08 -1.04
N ALA A 103 16.63 -7.12 -0.67
CA ALA A 103 17.03 -8.17 -1.58
C ALA A 103 15.80 -8.84 -2.21
N ARG A 104 14.80 -9.20 -1.39
CA ARG A 104 13.54 -9.77 -1.89
C ARG A 104 12.78 -8.81 -2.81
N LEU A 105 12.83 -7.51 -2.55
CA LEU A 105 12.21 -6.50 -3.42
C LEU A 105 12.87 -6.47 -4.79
N ILE A 106 14.21 -6.47 -4.85
CA ILE A 106 14.95 -6.52 -6.12
C ILE A 106 14.57 -7.80 -6.90
N GLU A 107 14.48 -8.93 -6.21
CA GLU A 107 14.03 -10.19 -6.80
C GLU A 107 12.59 -10.11 -7.37
N GLU A 108 11.66 -9.46 -6.65
CA GLU A 108 10.31 -9.23 -7.17
C GLU A 108 10.29 -8.26 -8.35
N MET A 109 11.15 -7.23 -8.34
CA MET A 109 11.30 -6.30 -9.47
C MET A 109 11.81 -7.00 -10.73
N LYS A 110 12.80 -7.89 -10.62
CA LYS A 110 13.34 -8.67 -11.73
C LYS A 110 12.29 -9.56 -12.41
N ARG A 111 11.38 -10.13 -11.61
CA ARG A 111 10.26 -10.94 -12.11
C ARG A 111 9.11 -10.12 -12.69
N HIS A 112 9.08 -8.81 -12.48
CA HIS A 112 8.00 -7.96 -12.96
C HIS A 112 8.09 -7.78 -14.49
N GLU A 113 6.97 -7.83 -15.20
CA GLU A 113 6.90 -7.71 -16.68
C GLU A 113 7.55 -6.43 -17.24
N ARG A 114 7.67 -5.40 -16.38
CA ARG A 114 8.26 -4.10 -16.72
C ARG A 114 9.77 -4.06 -16.52
N TRP A 115 10.40 -5.12 -16.01
CA TRP A 115 11.84 -5.17 -15.78
C TRP A 115 12.63 -4.85 -17.06
N THR A 116 12.37 -5.60 -18.13
CA THR A 116 13.06 -5.50 -19.44
C THR A 116 12.28 -4.69 -20.49
N SER A 117 11.36 -3.82 -20.06
CA SER A 117 10.53 -3.05 -21.00
C SER A 117 11.38 -2.12 -21.88
N ARG A 118 11.13 -2.14 -23.19
CA ARG A 118 11.84 -1.32 -24.21
C ARG A 118 11.72 0.20 -24.05
N ARG A 119 10.81 0.69 -23.19
CA ARG A 119 10.65 2.12 -22.89
C ARG A 119 10.69 2.34 -21.38
N GLY A 120 11.88 2.63 -20.84
CA GLY A 120 12.04 2.96 -19.42
C GLY A 120 11.64 1.81 -18.50
N GLY A 121 12.23 0.64 -18.72
CA GLY A 121 12.06 -0.53 -17.87
C GLY A 121 12.58 -0.29 -16.46
N LEU A 122 12.10 -1.09 -15.50
CA LEU A 122 12.55 -0.99 -14.11
C LEU A 122 14.07 -1.25 -13.99
N LYS A 123 14.64 -2.12 -14.83
CA LYS A 123 16.09 -2.39 -14.90
C LYS A 123 16.88 -1.10 -15.10
N GLU A 124 16.58 -0.35 -16.15
CA GLU A 124 17.27 0.91 -16.49
C GLU A 124 17.16 1.95 -15.37
N ILE A 125 15.99 2.03 -14.71
CA ILE A 125 15.78 2.96 -13.59
C ILE A 125 16.69 2.58 -12.41
N VAL A 126 16.75 1.30 -12.05
CA VAL A 126 17.58 0.80 -10.96
C VAL A 126 19.06 1.00 -11.27
N GLU A 127 19.51 0.57 -12.45
CA GLU A 127 20.89 0.71 -12.91
C GLU A 127 21.36 2.18 -12.87
N LYS A 128 20.54 3.09 -13.40
CA LYS A 128 20.83 4.53 -13.39
C LYS A 128 20.83 5.10 -11.99
N ARG A 129 19.87 4.72 -11.14
CA ARG A 129 19.73 5.21 -9.76
C ARG A 129 20.93 4.80 -8.91
N TYR A 130 21.40 3.57 -9.08
CA TYR A 130 22.50 2.98 -8.33
C TYR A 130 23.84 3.05 -9.04
N LYS A 131 23.86 3.67 -10.23
CA LYS A 131 25.06 3.96 -11.03
C LYS A 131 25.83 2.69 -11.40
N PHE A 132 25.13 1.63 -11.77
CA PHE A 132 25.75 0.41 -12.29
C PHE A 132 26.69 0.75 -13.46
N GLY A 133 27.90 0.20 -13.42
CA GLY A 133 28.92 0.39 -14.44
C GLY A 133 28.68 -0.47 -15.68
N PRO A 134 29.45 -0.27 -16.76
CA PRO A 134 29.32 -1.05 -17.99
C PRO A 134 29.57 -2.56 -17.80
N ASP A 135 30.37 -2.92 -16.81
CA ASP A 135 30.74 -4.30 -16.48
C ASP A 135 29.84 -4.92 -15.39
N ASP A 136 28.96 -4.12 -14.77
CA ASP A 136 28.03 -4.60 -13.76
C ASP A 136 26.73 -5.08 -14.44
N ASP A 137 26.45 -6.39 -14.43
CA ASP A 137 25.16 -6.90 -14.89
C ASP A 137 24.24 -7.23 -13.72
N ILE A 138 23.23 -6.39 -13.50
CA ILE A 138 22.24 -6.61 -12.45
C ILE A 138 21.41 -7.87 -12.68
N ASP A 139 21.27 -8.38 -13.91
CA ASP A 139 20.50 -9.61 -14.16
C ASP A 139 21.23 -10.87 -13.64
N GLU A 140 22.57 -10.85 -13.62
CA GLU A 140 23.41 -11.94 -13.11
C GLU A 140 23.61 -11.88 -11.58
N MET A 141 23.34 -10.74 -10.96
CA MET A 141 23.37 -10.58 -9.51
C MET A 141 22.15 -11.21 -8.85
N THR A 142 22.25 -11.71 -7.62
CA THR A 142 21.08 -11.92 -6.76
C THR A 142 20.63 -10.61 -6.12
N GLY A 143 19.44 -10.58 -5.53
CA GLY A 143 18.99 -9.43 -4.73
C GLY A 143 19.93 -9.12 -3.56
N GLU A 144 20.57 -10.14 -2.97
CA GLU A 144 21.58 -9.98 -1.91
C GLU A 144 22.85 -9.34 -2.47
N ASP A 145 23.32 -9.78 -3.64
CA ASP A 145 24.48 -9.19 -4.31
C ASP A 145 24.25 -7.71 -4.63
N VAL A 146 23.03 -7.31 -5.01
CA VAL A 146 22.68 -5.89 -5.23
C VAL A 146 22.75 -5.08 -3.93
N VAL A 147 22.35 -5.66 -2.80
CA VAL A 147 22.48 -5.01 -1.49
C VAL A 147 23.97 -4.85 -1.11
N CYS A 148 24.77 -5.91 -1.27
CA CYS A 148 26.22 -5.89 -1.04
C CYS A 148 26.91 -4.86 -1.92
N TYR A 149 26.63 -4.86 -3.23
CA TYR A 149 27.14 -3.89 -4.19
C TYR A 149 26.89 -2.44 -3.74
N LEU A 150 25.70 -2.14 -3.21
CA LEU A 150 25.37 -0.81 -2.72
C LEU A 150 26.08 -0.44 -1.42
N ALA A 151 26.28 -1.40 -0.52
CA ALA A 151 27.00 -1.20 0.73
C ALA A 151 28.49 -0.91 0.47
N GLU A 152 29.13 -1.71 -0.39
CA GLU A 152 30.53 -1.52 -0.81
C GLU A 152 30.72 -0.14 -1.49
N LYS A 153 29.79 0.23 -2.37
CA LYS A 153 29.82 1.52 -3.06
C LYS A 153 29.63 2.71 -2.13
N ALA A 154 28.94 2.53 -1.01
CA ALA A 154 28.80 3.55 0.03
C ALA A 154 30.06 3.68 0.91
N ARG A 155 31.02 2.74 0.82
CA ARG A 155 32.27 2.67 1.60
C ARG A 155 32.07 2.56 3.11
N ASP A 156 30.95 1.99 3.55
CA ASP A 156 30.68 1.68 4.95
C ASP A 156 30.35 0.20 5.19
N ASP A 157 30.20 -0.61 4.13
CA ASP A 157 29.86 -2.05 4.16
C ASP A 157 28.60 -2.36 5.02
N ASP A 158 27.72 -1.37 5.20
CA ASP A 158 26.52 -1.50 6.02
C ASP A 158 25.33 -1.98 5.16
N LEU A 159 25.09 -3.28 5.21
CA LEU A 159 24.00 -3.95 4.50
C LEU A 159 22.61 -3.44 4.92
N GLU A 160 22.41 -3.12 6.21
CA GLU A 160 21.12 -2.66 6.70
C GLU A 160 20.83 -1.23 6.24
N ARG A 161 21.87 -0.38 6.20
CA ARG A 161 21.77 0.97 5.63
C ARG A 161 21.51 0.91 4.13
N ALA A 162 22.20 0.04 3.40
CA ALA A 162 21.95 -0.18 1.97
C ALA A 162 20.52 -0.68 1.70
N GLY A 163 20.05 -1.67 2.46
CA GLY A 163 18.68 -2.17 2.39
C GLY A 163 17.64 -1.10 2.70
N THR A 164 17.85 -0.32 3.77
CA THR A 164 16.99 0.82 4.15
C THR A 164 16.93 1.86 3.03
N ARG A 165 18.06 2.13 2.36
CA ARG A 165 18.11 3.03 1.21
C ARG A 165 17.29 2.50 0.04
N ILE A 166 17.41 1.21 -0.30
CA ILE A 166 16.64 0.58 -1.38
C ILE A 166 15.13 0.69 -1.09
N LEU A 167 14.70 0.28 0.11
CA LEU A 167 13.29 0.33 0.50
C LEU A 167 12.74 1.75 0.46
N ASN A 168 13.52 2.75 0.91
CA ASN A 168 13.10 4.15 0.86
C ASN A 168 13.02 4.70 -0.57
N ASP A 169 13.93 4.29 -1.46
CA ASP A 169 13.86 4.66 -2.88
C ASP A 169 12.60 4.05 -3.54
N PHE A 170 12.24 2.80 -3.21
CA PHE A 170 10.98 2.18 -3.63
C PHE A 170 9.74 2.91 -3.11
N ARG A 171 9.67 3.17 -1.80
CA ARG A 171 8.54 3.88 -1.15
C ARG A 171 8.34 5.29 -1.69
N LYS A 172 9.40 5.92 -2.20
CA LYS A 172 9.37 7.24 -2.85
C LYS A 172 9.18 7.16 -4.36
N THR A 173 8.91 5.99 -4.92
CA THR A 173 8.76 5.72 -6.36
C THR A 173 10.01 6.04 -7.20
N ALA A 174 11.17 6.18 -6.57
CA ALA A 174 12.44 6.49 -7.25
C ALA A 174 12.98 5.30 -8.06
N LEU A 175 12.51 4.08 -7.75
CA LEU A 175 12.79 2.86 -8.52
C LEU A 175 11.71 2.55 -9.58
N GLY A 176 10.83 3.52 -9.84
CA GLY A 176 9.66 3.36 -10.70
C GLY A 176 8.43 2.91 -9.92
N SER A 177 7.25 3.29 -10.40
CA SER A 177 5.97 2.91 -9.81
C SER A 177 5.50 1.58 -10.38
N PHE A 178 5.27 0.58 -9.54
CA PHE A 178 4.69 -0.71 -9.91
C PHE A 178 3.91 -1.31 -8.73
N ALA A 179 3.08 -2.32 -9.00
CA ALA A 179 2.32 -3.02 -7.97
C ALA A 179 3.07 -4.29 -7.55
N LEU A 180 3.19 -4.52 -6.24
CA LEU A 180 3.75 -5.77 -5.70
C LEU A 180 2.82 -6.97 -5.92
N GLU A 181 1.52 -6.69 -6.08
CA GLU A 181 0.50 -7.69 -6.32
C GLU A 181 -0.42 -7.20 -7.44
N LEU A 182 -0.55 -8.02 -8.47
CA LEU A 182 -1.50 -7.77 -9.55
C LEU A 182 -2.87 -8.30 -9.12
N PRO A 183 -3.97 -7.67 -9.58
CA PRO A 183 -5.29 -8.24 -9.35
C PRO A 183 -5.35 -9.65 -9.91
N PRO A 184 -6.14 -10.55 -9.28
CA PRO A 184 -6.32 -11.90 -9.81
C PRO A 184 -6.74 -11.80 -11.28
N SER A 185 -6.06 -12.54 -12.15
CA SER A 185 -6.45 -12.61 -13.55
C SER A 185 -7.92 -13.03 -13.59
N ARG A 186 -8.77 -12.24 -14.27
CA ARG A 186 -10.15 -12.65 -14.56
C ARG A 186 -10.07 -13.88 -15.47
N GLY A 187 -9.90 -15.06 -14.90
CA GLY A 187 -10.09 -16.31 -15.60
C GLY A 187 -11.51 -16.30 -16.13
N ARG A 188 -11.69 -16.61 -17.41
CA ARG A 188 -13.00 -17.06 -17.89
C ARG A 188 -13.36 -18.30 -17.07
N GLY A 189 -14.24 -18.11 -16.08
CA GLY A 189 -14.88 -19.18 -15.32
C GLY A 189 -13.91 -20.12 -14.62
N ASP A 190 -13.44 -19.76 -13.43
CA ASP A 190 -13.11 -20.78 -12.42
C ASP A 190 -14.04 -20.59 -11.22
N SER A 191 -15.02 -21.47 -11.15
CA SER A 191 -16.14 -21.50 -10.20
C SER A 191 -15.79 -22.25 -8.91
N THR A 192 -14.54 -22.21 -8.45
CA THR A 192 -14.04 -23.10 -7.38
C THR A 192 -13.68 -22.41 -6.05
N THR A 193 -13.99 -21.13 -5.85
CA THR A 193 -14.24 -20.67 -4.48
C THR A 193 -15.63 -21.13 -4.09
N SER A 194 -15.74 -22.21 -3.30
CA SER A 194 -17.02 -22.65 -2.75
C SER A 194 -17.59 -21.54 -1.86
N TYR A 195 -18.49 -20.76 -2.43
CA TYR A 195 -19.30 -19.78 -1.72
C TYR A 195 -20.24 -20.54 -0.78
N ASP A 196 -19.88 -20.64 0.49
CA ASP A 196 -20.80 -21.11 1.53
C ASP A 196 -21.85 -20.01 1.75
N LYS A 197 -23.06 -20.24 1.24
CA LYS A 197 -24.20 -19.33 1.33
C LYS A 197 -24.76 -19.20 2.74
N ASN A 198 -24.28 -19.99 3.70
CA ASN A 198 -24.86 -20.08 5.04
C ASN A 198 -24.00 -19.47 6.16
N ASP A 199 -22.92 -18.73 5.86
CA ASP A 199 -22.15 -18.04 6.91
C ASP A 199 -22.88 -16.76 7.39
N PRO A 200 -23.42 -16.73 8.64
CA PRO A 200 -24.15 -15.58 9.17
C PRO A 200 -23.23 -14.39 9.52
N ARG A 201 -21.91 -14.48 9.33
CA ARG A 201 -20.94 -13.45 9.74
C ARG A 201 -20.60 -12.40 8.67
N ARG A 202 -21.26 -12.36 7.51
CA ARG A 202 -20.98 -11.38 6.46
C ARG A 202 -22.23 -10.59 6.01
N GLU A 203 -22.56 -9.54 6.74
CA GLU A 203 -23.00 -8.30 6.08
C GLU A 203 -21.79 -7.39 5.93
N VAL A 204 -20.96 -7.68 4.93
CA VAL A 204 -19.98 -6.73 4.40
C VAL A 204 -20.44 -6.39 3.00
N HIS A 205 -21.11 -5.25 2.84
CA HIS A 205 -21.42 -4.70 1.52
C HIS A 205 -20.11 -4.30 0.85
N PHE A 206 -19.60 -5.18 -0.02
CA PHE A 206 -18.64 -4.77 -1.03
C PHE A 206 -19.39 -3.86 -2.01
N ILE A 207 -19.00 -2.58 -2.06
CA ILE A 207 -19.44 -1.70 -3.14
C ILE A 207 -18.84 -2.30 -4.42
N ALA A 208 -19.69 -2.78 -5.32
CA ALA A 208 -19.26 -3.32 -6.60
C ALA A 208 -18.52 -2.25 -7.41
N ASP A 209 -17.46 -2.68 -8.10
CA ASP A 209 -16.55 -1.87 -8.92
C ASP A 209 -17.21 -1.15 -10.11
N GLU A 210 -18.52 -1.31 -10.33
CA GLU A 210 -19.20 -0.70 -11.49
C GLU A 210 -19.28 0.83 -11.42
N ASP A 211 -19.06 1.43 -10.24
CA ASP A 211 -19.10 2.89 -10.04
C ASP A 211 -17.72 3.58 -9.91
N VAL A 212 -16.61 2.83 -9.89
CA VAL A 212 -15.26 3.43 -9.80
C VAL A 212 -14.61 3.48 -11.17
N ARG A 213 -14.98 4.49 -11.97
CA ARG A 213 -14.17 4.85 -13.14
C ARG A 213 -12.83 5.40 -12.66
N TYR A 214 -11.76 4.61 -12.79
CA TYR A 214 -10.39 5.10 -12.68
C TYR A 214 -10.18 6.21 -13.73
N GLN A 215 -10.21 7.47 -13.28
CA GLN A 215 -9.75 8.59 -14.07
C GLN A 215 -8.27 8.81 -13.78
N ASP A 216 -7.43 8.58 -14.79
CA ASP A 216 -6.02 8.92 -14.75
C ASP A 216 -5.85 10.45 -14.58
N PRO A 217 -5.32 10.93 -13.43
CA PRO A 217 -5.18 12.36 -13.15
C PRO A 217 -4.10 13.04 -14.01
N TYR A 218 -3.34 12.31 -14.82
CA TYR A 218 -2.30 12.85 -15.71
C TYR A 218 -2.71 12.92 -17.18
N ARG A 219 -3.95 12.52 -17.51
CA ARG A 219 -4.49 12.59 -18.86
C ARG A 219 -4.89 14.04 -19.20
N GLY A 220 -3.90 14.88 -19.53
CA GLY A 220 -4.15 16.26 -19.98
C GLY A 220 -2.97 17.22 -19.90
N ILE A 221 -1.87 16.86 -19.21
CA ILE A 221 -0.69 17.73 -19.16
C ILE A 221 0.18 17.42 -20.37
N ARG A 222 -0.12 18.06 -21.51
CA ARG A 222 0.85 18.27 -22.59
C ARG A 222 1.57 19.60 -22.35
N LYS A 223 2.87 19.61 -22.63
CA LYS A 223 3.71 20.81 -22.68
C LYS A 223 3.13 21.87 -23.61
#